data_AF-E3K2S2-F1
#
_entry.id   AF-E3K2S2-F1
#
_cell.length_a   1.000
_cell.length_b   1.000
_cell.length_c   1.000
_cell.angle_alpha   90.00
_cell.angle_beta   90.00
_cell.angle_gamma   90.00
#
_symmetry.space_group_name_H-M   'P 1'
#
loop_
_entity.id
_entity.type
_entity.pdbx_description
1 polymer ?
#
loop_
_entity_poly.entity_id
_entity_poly.type
_entity_poly.pdbx_seq_one_letter_code
_entity_poly.pdbx_strand_id
1 'polypeptide(L)'
;MAAGLINNMKEMTVDNFEDFITREWTTEEMKNLRKRKRVDNETITSVKHIKLMPDQRLVLSEVLRNAFDQLFARTYRNEILFGPDDLFRHEHITTLIDNLGTFKTVTELRKLIGGEVIAGQMEILLEAVDGYIKGPLAEDTQRRIDLARAEEERLISISKEEAEARARDEEVEREVARLEFQRIEEQRLLDLAKRLAREAAEKAWKEEQAEHMAMLVRQAGEDAERRGVKSIHWGR
;
A
#
# COMPACT_ATOMS: atom_id res chain seq x y z
N MET A 1 33.82 21.19 -51.99
CA MET A 1 34.76 20.18 -52.51
C MET A 1 35.88 19.84 -51.51
N ALA A 2 36.79 20.75 -51.16
CA ALA A 2 37.95 20.42 -50.31
C ALA A 2 37.59 19.88 -48.90
N ALA A 3 36.55 20.41 -48.26
CA ALA A 3 36.14 19.96 -46.92
C ALA A 3 35.57 18.53 -46.89
N GLY A 4 34.91 18.08 -47.97
CA GLY A 4 34.40 16.71 -48.09
C GLY A 4 35.51 15.69 -48.28
N LEU A 5 36.56 16.07 -49.04
CA LEU A 5 37.75 15.24 -49.23
C LEU A 5 38.46 15.00 -47.89
N ILE A 6 38.72 16.07 -47.11
CA ILE A 6 39.43 15.99 -45.82
C ILE A 6 38.72 15.03 -44.84
N ASN A 7 37.39 15.03 -44.80
CA ASN A 7 36.62 14.17 -43.91
C ASN A 7 36.73 12.67 -44.26
N ASN A 8 36.96 12.34 -45.54
CA ASN A 8 36.99 10.97 -46.03
C ASN A 8 38.41 10.46 -46.34
N MET A 9 39.47 11.26 -46.10
CA MET A 9 40.87 10.85 -46.33
C MET A 9 41.29 9.54 -45.65
N LYS A 10 40.57 9.10 -44.60
CA LYS A 10 40.85 7.82 -43.93
C LYS A 10 40.56 6.60 -44.81
N GLU A 11 39.71 6.75 -45.82
CA GLU A 11 39.34 5.68 -46.75
C GLU A 11 40.18 5.71 -48.04
N MET A 12 41.11 6.68 -48.13
CA MET A 12 42.05 6.80 -49.24
C MET A 12 43.21 5.82 -49.05
N THR A 13 43.44 4.98 -50.06
CA THR A 13 44.55 4.03 -50.16
C THR A 13 45.39 4.34 -51.39
N VAL A 14 46.62 3.79 -51.45
CA VAL A 14 47.56 4.07 -52.55
C VAL A 14 46.98 3.66 -53.91
N ASP A 15 46.18 2.60 -53.94
CA ASP A 15 45.62 2.05 -55.17
C ASP A 15 44.37 2.81 -55.67
N ASN A 16 43.71 3.61 -54.82
CA ASN A 16 42.47 4.32 -55.17
C ASN A 16 42.64 5.85 -55.28
N PHE A 17 43.87 6.37 -55.13
CA PHE A 17 44.18 7.79 -54.98
C PHE A 17 43.69 8.68 -56.13
N GLU A 18 43.91 8.27 -57.38
CA GLU A 18 43.53 9.07 -58.56
C GLU A 18 42.00 9.21 -58.69
N ASP A 19 41.27 8.13 -58.45
CA ASP A 19 39.79 8.14 -58.41
C ASP A 19 39.27 8.92 -57.19
N PHE A 20 40.01 8.87 -56.07
CA PHE A 20 39.60 9.52 -54.82
C PHE A 20 39.66 11.05 -54.91
N ILE A 21 40.62 11.60 -55.66
CA ILE A 21 40.78 13.05 -55.83
C ILE A 21 39.83 13.62 -56.89
N THR A 22 39.49 12.83 -57.90
CA THR A 22 38.64 13.27 -59.01
C THR A 22 37.14 13.22 -58.69
N ARG A 23 36.74 12.47 -57.66
CA ARG A 23 35.34 12.36 -57.21
C ARG A 23 34.88 13.58 -56.40
N GLU A 24 33.68 14.07 -56.67
CA GLU A 24 33.05 15.11 -55.85
C GLU A 24 32.50 14.51 -54.54
N TRP A 25 33.09 14.92 -53.41
CA TRP A 25 32.68 14.49 -52.07
C TRP A 25 31.64 15.45 -51.47
N THR A 26 30.50 14.90 -51.06
CA THR A 26 29.45 15.63 -50.34
C THR A 26 29.89 15.91 -48.90
N THR A 27 29.49 17.08 -48.37
CA THR A 27 29.85 17.51 -47.01
C THR A 27 28.68 17.17 -46.10
N GLU A 28 28.63 15.95 -45.56
CA GLU A 28 27.69 15.65 -44.49
C GLU A 28 28.26 16.15 -43.15
N GLU A 29 27.48 16.96 -42.44
CA GLU A 29 27.84 17.47 -41.12
C GLU A 29 27.98 16.29 -40.14
N MET A 30 29.19 16.06 -39.62
CA MET A 30 29.43 15.07 -38.58
C MET A 30 28.61 15.44 -37.33
N LYS A 31 27.53 14.70 -37.07
CA LYS A 31 26.87 14.72 -35.75
C LYS A 31 27.90 14.30 -34.71
N ASN A 32 28.35 15.26 -33.92
CA ASN A 32 29.21 15.06 -32.77
C ASN A 32 28.57 14.08 -31.78
N LEU A 33 28.81 12.78 -31.96
CA LEU A 33 28.53 11.76 -30.95
C LEU A 33 29.55 11.97 -29.83
N ARG A 34 29.18 12.80 -28.85
CA ARG A 34 29.93 12.97 -27.61
C ARG A 34 30.14 11.58 -27.00
N LYS A 35 31.38 11.09 -27.02
CA LYS A 35 31.78 9.86 -26.35
C LYS A 35 31.45 10.02 -24.85
N ARG A 36 30.43 9.30 -24.36
CA ARG A 36 30.16 9.23 -22.93
C ARG A 36 31.38 8.62 -22.24
N LYS A 37 32.01 9.40 -21.35
CA LYS A 37 33.05 8.93 -20.44
C LYS A 37 32.44 7.81 -19.60
N ARG A 38 32.97 6.58 -19.71
CA ARG A 38 32.68 5.52 -18.73
C ARG A 38 33.20 6.03 -17.39
N VAL A 39 32.28 6.26 -16.46
CA VAL A 39 32.62 6.53 -15.07
C VAL A 39 33.04 5.19 -14.49
N ASP A 40 34.33 5.06 -14.18
CA ASP A 40 34.81 3.97 -13.34
C ASP A 40 34.04 4.01 -12.02
N ASN A 41 33.63 2.83 -11.57
CA ASN A 41 32.94 2.59 -10.31
C ASN A 41 33.90 2.79 -9.12
N GLU A 42 34.50 3.97 -9.00
CA GLU A 42 35.04 4.42 -7.73
C GLU A 42 33.84 4.73 -6.84
N THR A 43 33.64 3.84 -5.87
CA THR A 43 32.88 4.01 -4.63
C THR A 43 32.18 5.36 -4.52
N ILE A 44 30.98 5.47 -5.12
CA ILE A 44 30.07 6.56 -4.81
C ILE A 44 29.62 6.28 -3.37
N THR A 45 30.39 6.76 -2.40
CA THR A 45 29.86 7.09 -1.07
C THR A 45 28.84 8.19 -1.33
N SER A 46 27.62 7.81 -1.72
CA SER A 46 26.53 8.76 -1.84
C SER A 46 26.33 9.32 -0.45
N VAL A 47 26.91 10.47 -0.17
CA VAL A 47 26.76 11.10 1.13
C VAL A 47 25.33 11.59 1.16
N LYS A 48 24.44 10.80 1.78
CA LYS A 48 23.02 11.10 1.81
C LYS A 48 22.83 12.37 2.63
N HIS A 49 22.33 13.42 2.00
CA HIS A 49 21.89 14.62 2.69
C HIS A 49 20.83 14.25 3.72
N ILE A 50 21.01 14.70 4.96
CA ILE A 50 20.02 14.56 6.02
C ILE A 50 18.97 15.64 5.78
N LYS A 51 17.83 15.25 5.21
CA LYS A 51 16.73 16.17 4.95
C LYS A 51 15.96 16.43 6.25
N LEU A 52 16.11 17.62 6.81
CA LEU A 52 15.38 18.07 7.99
C LEU A 52 13.99 18.61 7.64
N MET A 53 13.02 18.39 8.52
CA MET A 53 11.70 19.02 8.49
C MET A 53 11.78 20.52 8.86
N PRO A 54 10.80 21.36 8.49
CA PRO A 54 10.83 22.80 8.80
C PRO A 54 11.12 23.11 10.28
N ASP A 55 10.45 22.41 11.20
CA ASP A 55 10.62 22.61 12.64
C ASP A 55 12.03 22.25 13.11
N GLN A 56 12.59 21.16 12.56
CA GLN A 56 13.94 20.70 12.86
C GLN A 56 15.01 21.66 12.29
N ARG A 57 14.72 22.31 11.16
CA ARG A 57 15.61 23.34 10.59
C ARG A 57 15.64 24.57 11.49
N LEU A 58 14.50 24.96 12.06
CA LEU A 58 14.43 26.08 13.02
C LEU A 58 15.24 25.78 14.28
N VAL A 59 15.04 24.62 14.91
CA VAL A 59 15.78 24.25 16.12
C VAL A 59 17.28 24.18 15.86
N LEU A 60 17.72 23.53 14.77
CA LEU A 60 19.14 23.48 14.43
C LEU A 60 19.71 24.88 14.13
N SER A 61 18.94 25.76 13.48
CA SER A 61 19.37 27.14 13.20
C SER A 61 19.63 27.94 14.48
N GLU A 62 18.78 27.79 15.50
CA GLU A 62 18.96 28.44 16.80
C GLU A 62 20.15 27.86 17.56
N VAL A 63 20.33 26.53 17.51
CA VAL A 63 21.48 25.86 18.13
C VAL A 63 22.80 26.35 17.53
N LEU A 64 22.89 26.45 16.20
CA LEU A 64 24.08 26.94 15.51
C LEU A 64 24.36 28.41 15.83
N ARG A 65 23.31 29.24 15.88
CA ARG A 65 23.42 30.67 16.21
C ARG A 65 23.91 30.86 17.64
N ASN A 66 23.28 30.18 18.61
CA ASN A 66 23.66 30.25 20.02
C ASN A 66 25.10 29.76 20.25
N ALA A 67 25.53 28.68 19.57
CA ALA A 67 26.90 28.19 19.66
C ALA A 67 27.92 29.22 19.14
N PHE A 68 27.60 29.89 18.03
CA PHE A 68 28.43 30.95 17.48
C PHE A 68 28.45 32.20 18.39
N ASP A 69 27.31 32.65 18.89
CA ASP A 69 27.20 33.82 19.76
C ASP A 69 28.01 33.63 21.06
N GLN A 70 27.99 32.42 21.63
CA GLN A 70 28.82 32.09 22.79
C GLN A 70 30.32 32.15 22.48
N LEU A 71 30.73 31.68 21.30
CA LEU A 71 32.13 31.78 20.88
C LEU A 71 32.53 33.24 20.62
N PHE A 72 31.65 34.01 20.00
CA PHE A 72 31.85 35.42 19.68
C PHE A 72 32.05 36.23 20.97
N ALA A 73 31.16 36.08 21.94
CA ALA A 73 31.25 36.75 23.25
C ALA A 73 32.51 36.34 24.05
N ARG A 74 33.00 35.11 23.88
CA ARG A 74 34.25 34.65 24.51
C ARG A 74 35.49 35.25 23.87
N THR A 75 35.49 35.33 22.54
CA THR A 75 36.63 35.81 21.74
C THR A 75 36.75 37.32 21.81
N TYR A 76 35.63 38.02 21.72
CA TYR A 76 35.57 39.48 21.72
C TYR A 76 34.85 39.98 22.96
N ARG A 77 35.63 40.31 23.99
CA ARG A 77 35.12 40.81 25.29
C ARG A 77 34.96 42.33 25.37
N ASN A 78 35.45 43.06 24.36
CA ASN A 78 35.47 44.53 24.34
C ASN A 78 34.44 45.09 23.34
N GLU A 79 34.14 46.38 23.42
CA GLU A 79 33.28 47.09 22.46
C GLU A 79 33.88 47.03 21.05
N ILE A 80 33.28 46.19 20.21
CA ILE A 80 33.63 46.00 18.79
C ILE A 80 32.56 46.67 17.93
N LEU A 81 32.95 47.13 16.75
CA LEU A 81 32.06 47.83 15.81
C LEU A 81 31.18 46.89 14.96
N PHE A 82 31.36 45.58 15.10
CA PHE A 82 30.62 44.57 14.34
C PHE A 82 30.03 43.53 15.29
N GLY A 83 28.89 42.97 14.91
CA GLY A 83 28.16 41.95 15.67
C GLY A 83 28.44 40.53 15.18
N PRO A 84 27.94 39.53 15.91
CA PRO A 84 28.03 38.13 15.48
C PRO A 84 27.30 37.88 14.14
N ASP A 85 26.18 38.57 13.92
CA ASP A 85 25.40 38.47 12.67
C ASP A 85 26.18 38.96 11.43
N ASP A 86 27.17 39.84 11.61
CA ASP A 86 27.99 40.34 10.50
C ASP A 86 28.95 39.26 9.98
N LEU A 87 29.42 38.38 10.86
CA LEU A 87 30.36 37.29 10.57
C LEU A 87 29.65 35.97 10.26
N PHE A 88 28.56 35.66 10.96
CA PHE A 88 27.81 34.43 10.80
C PHE A 88 26.35 34.71 10.44
N ARG A 89 26.15 34.96 9.15
CA ARG A 89 24.84 35.30 8.58
C ARG A 89 23.93 34.08 8.49
N HIS A 90 22.64 34.37 8.36
CA HIS A 90 21.62 33.35 8.12
C HIS A 90 21.94 32.47 6.89
N GLU A 91 22.54 33.04 5.85
CA GLU A 91 22.96 32.31 4.65
C GLU A 91 23.96 31.18 4.96
N HIS A 92 24.88 31.40 5.90
CA HIS A 92 25.83 30.38 6.34
C HIS A 92 25.10 29.26 7.09
N ILE A 93 24.13 29.62 7.93
CA ILE A 93 23.28 28.67 8.68
C ILE A 93 22.45 27.81 7.72
N THR A 94 21.80 28.42 6.73
CA THR A 94 21.02 27.68 5.73
C THR A 94 21.88 26.74 4.91
N THR A 95 23.08 27.19 4.51
CA THR A 95 24.02 26.37 3.72
C THR A 95 24.48 25.15 4.53
N LEU A 96 24.71 25.30 5.83
CA LEU A 96 25.04 24.19 6.73
C LEU A 96 23.89 23.18 6.86
N ILE A 97 22.68 23.69 7.07
CA ILE A 97 21.47 22.86 7.19
C ILE A 97 21.21 22.08 5.90
N ASP A 98 21.40 22.70 4.73
CA ASP A 98 21.15 22.07 3.43
C ASP A 98 22.18 20.99 3.09
N ASN A 99 23.39 21.14 3.62
CA ASN A 99 24.49 20.20 3.45
C ASN A 99 24.67 19.28 4.67
N LEU A 100 23.66 19.18 5.53
CA LEU A 100 23.74 18.34 6.72
C LEU A 100 24.01 16.88 6.34
N GLY A 101 25.05 16.30 6.94
CA GLY A 101 25.51 14.94 6.66
C GLY A 101 26.57 14.82 5.56
N THR A 102 26.83 15.88 4.77
CA THR A 102 27.89 15.86 3.74
C THR A 102 29.28 16.17 4.28
N PHE A 103 29.36 16.91 5.37
CA PHE A 103 30.60 17.23 6.07
C PHE A 103 30.71 16.40 7.36
N LYS A 104 31.89 15.84 7.61
CA LYS A 104 32.26 15.13 8.86
C LYS A 104 33.49 15.73 9.53
N THR A 105 34.24 16.55 8.80
CA THR A 105 35.51 17.11 9.26
C THR A 105 35.46 18.64 9.27
N VAL A 106 36.26 19.23 10.15
CA VAL A 106 36.45 20.70 10.25
C VAL A 106 36.90 21.31 8.92
N THR A 107 37.71 20.59 8.13
CA THR A 107 38.19 21.06 6.82
C THR A 107 37.09 21.11 5.77
N GLU A 108 36.17 20.14 5.76
CA GLU A 108 34.99 20.15 4.90
C GLU A 108 34.03 21.28 5.29
N LEU A 109 33.79 21.45 6.59
CA LEU A 109 32.97 22.54 7.12
C LEU A 109 33.50 23.92 6.71
N ARG A 110 34.83 24.11 6.82
CA ARG A 110 35.50 25.34 6.40
C ARG A 110 35.37 25.60 4.90
N LYS A 111 35.44 24.54 4.06
CA LYS A 111 35.23 24.66 2.61
C LYS A 111 33.78 25.02 2.27
N LEU A 112 32.83 24.56 3.08
CA LEU A 112 31.41 24.74 2.86
C LEU A 112 30.93 26.15 3.19
N ILE A 113 31.34 26.68 4.34
CA ILE A 113 31.00 28.06 4.76
C ILE A 113 31.85 29.07 3.98
N GLY A 114 33.15 28.79 3.83
CA GLY A 114 34.10 29.75 3.26
C GLY A 114 34.30 30.99 4.15
N GLY A 115 34.96 32.01 3.61
CA GLY A 115 35.09 33.32 4.24
C GLY A 115 36.10 33.42 5.39
N GLU A 116 36.07 34.55 6.09
CA GLU A 116 36.83 34.79 7.31
C GLU A 116 36.17 34.07 8.48
N VAL A 117 36.97 33.37 9.28
CA VAL A 117 36.50 32.47 10.33
C VAL A 117 37.23 32.77 11.62
N ILE A 118 36.50 32.73 12.73
CA ILE A 118 37.07 32.88 14.07
C ILE A 118 37.75 31.57 14.46
N ALA A 119 38.88 31.66 15.18
CA ALA A 119 39.52 30.47 15.75
C ALA A 119 38.55 29.72 16.68
N GLY A 120 38.39 28.41 16.50
CA GLY A 120 37.43 27.61 17.28
C GLY A 120 36.02 27.55 16.68
N GLN A 121 35.70 28.35 15.66
CA GLN A 121 34.35 28.40 15.07
C GLN A 121 33.94 27.07 14.47
N MET A 122 34.84 26.44 13.72
CA MET A 122 34.50 25.21 13.00
C MET A 122 34.37 24.02 13.94
N GLU A 123 35.19 23.97 14.99
CA GLU A 123 35.10 22.95 16.02
C GLU A 123 33.76 23.04 16.77
N ILE A 124 33.37 24.26 17.19
CA ILE A 124 32.12 24.45 17.96
C ILE A 124 30.88 24.19 17.11
N LEU A 125 30.89 24.58 15.83
CA LEU A 125 29.79 24.33 14.92
C LEU A 125 29.66 22.83 14.59
N LEU A 126 30.79 22.13 14.39
CA LEU A 126 30.77 20.68 14.17
C LEU A 126 30.25 19.93 15.40
N GLU A 127 30.69 20.32 16.60
CA GLU A 127 30.20 19.75 17.86
C GLU A 127 28.70 20.00 18.06
N ALA A 128 28.22 21.21 17.77
CA ALA A 128 26.80 21.55 17.85
C ALA A 128 25.95 20.72 16.86
N VAL A 129 26.44 20.53 15.63
CA VAL A 129 25.80 19.67 14.62
C VAL A 129 25.76 18.21 15.07
N ASP A 130 26.89 17.66 15.53
CA ASP A 130 26.96 16.27 15.99
C ASP A 130 26.09 16.01 17.22
N GLY A 131 26.06 16.97 18.15
CA GLY A 131 25.18 16.93 19.33
C GLY A 131 23.71 16.93 18.94
N TYR A 132 23.31 17.76 17.97
CA TYR A 132 21.95 17.80 17.46
C TYR A 132 21.55 16.49 16.77
N ILE A 133 22.43 15.91 15.95
CA ILE A 133 22.17 14.66 15.24
C ILE A 133 21.99 13.50 16.22
N LYS A 134 22.86 13.40 17.24
CA LYS A 134 22.84 12.29 18.20
C LYS A 134 21.75 12.40 19.27
N GLY A 135 21.29 13.60 19.58
CA GLY A 135 20.26 13.83 20.60
C GLY A 135 18.90 14.16 19.98
N PRO A 136 18.55 15.46 19.86
CA PRO A 136 17.22 15.89 19.43
C PRO A 136 16.71 15.23 18.15
N LEU A 137 17.56 15.12 17.11
CA LEU A 137 17.14 14.53 15.85
C LEU A 137 16.86 13.03 15.99
N ALA A 138 17.71 12.30 16.72
CA ALA A 138 17.52 10.88 16.96
C ALA A 138 16.26 10.60 17.77
N GLU A 139 16.01 11.36 18.84
CA GLU A 139 14.80 11.24 19.65
C GLU A 139 13.52 11.51 18.85
N ASP A 140 13.50 12.57 18.04
CA ASP A 140 12.35 12.88 17.18
C ASP A 140 12.09 11.79 16.15
N THR A 141 13.15 11.24 15.52
CA THR A 141 12.97 10.13 14.59
C THR A 141 12.42 8.89 15.28
N GLN A 142 12.89 8.57 16.48
CA GLN A 142 12.40 7.43 17.24
C GLN A 142 10.93 7.60 17.64
N ARG A 143 10.56 8.76 18.20
CA ARG A 143 9.17 9.08 18.54
C ARG A 143 8.23 8.92 17.36
N ARG A 144 8.65 9.33 16.16
CA ARG A 144 7.84 9.18 14.94
C ARG A 144 7.67 7.72 14.53
N ILE A 145 8.72 6.91 14.63
CA ILE A 145 8.64 5.46 14.37
C ILE A 145 7.68 4.81 15.36
N ASP A 146 7.76 5.17 16.64
CA ASP A 146 6.90 4.62 17.68
C ASP A 146 5.42 5.03 17.48
N LEU A 147 5.16 6.28 17.10
CA LEU A 147 3.81 6.75 16.75
C LEU A 147 3.23 6.00 15.55
N ALA A 148 4.02 5.82 14.48
CA ALA A 148 3.58 5.08 13.30
C ALA A 148 3.27 3.61 13.63
N ARG A 149 4.11 2.96 14.44
CA ARG A 149 3.87 1.60 14.91
C ARG A 149 2.60 1.50 15.75
N ALA A 150 2.38 2.44 16.66
CA ALA A 150 1.18 2.46 17.49
C ALA A 150 -0.11 2.67 16.66
N GLU A 151 -0.04 3.47 15.60
CA GLU A 151 -1.15 3.65 14.67
C GLU A 151 -1.45 2.38 13.86
N GLU A 152 -0.41 1.70 13.34
CA GLU A 152 -0.54 0.42 12.66
C GLU A 152 -1.15 -0.66 13.57
N GLU A 153 -0.68 -0.76 14.82
CA GLU A 153 -1.22 -1.70 15.80
C GLU A 153 -2.71 -1.43 16.09
N ARG A 154 -3.12 -0.16 16.18
CA ARG A 154 -4.53 0.22 16.34
C ARG A 154 -5.37 -0.21 15.14
N LEU A 155 -4.91 0.03 13.91
CA LEU A 155 -5.62 -0.39 12.71
C LEU A 155 -5.77 -1.91 12.64
N ILE A 156 -4.73 -2.66 12.99
CA ILE A 156 -4.78 -4.12 13.08
C ILE A 156 -5.79 -4.57 14.14
N SER A 157 -5.85 -3.90 15.29
CA SER A 157 -6.79 -4.26 16.36
C SER A 157 -8.25 -4.07 15.93
N ILE A 158 -8.57 -2.93 15.29
CA ILE A 158 -9.92 -2.65 14.76
C ILE A 158 -10.29 -3.69 13.71
N SER A 159 -9.38 -3.99 12.78
CA SER A 159 -9.64 -4.98 11.73
C SER A 159 -9.91 -6.38 12.28
N LYS A 160 -9.20 -6.77 13.34
CA LYS A 160 -9.43 -8.05 14.04
C LYS A 160 -10.79 -8.07 14.72
N GLU A 161 -11.16 -7.01 15.43
CA GLU A 161 -12.46 -6.91 16.09
C GLU A 161 -13.63 -7.00 15.07
N GLU A 162 -13.52 -6.32 13.93
CA GLU A 162 -14.50 -6.42 12.83
C GLU A 162 -14.55 -7.82 12.20
N ALA A 163 -13.42 -8.51 12.09
CA ALA A 163 -13.38 -9.88 11.60
C ALA A 163 -14.04 -10.85 12.60
N GLU A 164 -13.77 -10.68 13.89
CA GLU A 164 -14.41 -11.48 14.95
C GLU A 164 -15.92 -11.22 15.02
N ALA A 165 -16.37 -9.97 14.89
CA ALA A 165 -17.79 -9.63 14.85
C ALA A 165 -18.50 -10.31 13.68
N ARG A 166 -17.92 -10.22 12.46
CA ARG A 166 -18.46 -10.91 11.28
C ARG A 166 -18.52 -12.42 11.46
N ALA A 167 -17.49 -13.03 12.06
CA ALA A 167 -17.47 -14.46 12.32
C ALA A 167 -18.59 -14.88 13.31
N ARG A 168 -18.88 -14.06 14.34
CA ARG A 168 -19.98 -14.29 15.27
C ARG A 168 -21.34 -14.17 14.58
N ASP A 169 -21.52 -13.14 13.75
CA ASP A 169 -22.77 -12.95 13.00
C ASP A 169 -23.02 -14.12 12.04
N GLU A 170 -21.99 -14.57 11.32
CA GLU A 170 -22.08 -15.76 10.45
C GLU A 170 -22.42 -17.04 11.23
N GLU A 171 -21.91 -17.20 12.45
CA GLU A 171 -22.22 -18.36 13.29
C GLU A 171 -23.69 -18.34 13.72
N VAL A 172 -24.20 -17.18 14.14
CA VAL A 172 -25.62 -16.99 14.48
C VAL A 172 -26.50 -17.25 13.26
N GLU A 173 -26.16 -16.72 12.09
CA GLU A 173 -26.93 -16.99 10.86
C GLU A 173 -26.96 -18.47 10.50
N ARG A 174 -25.83 -19.19 10.65
CA ARG A 174 -25.78 -20.64 10.41
C ARG A 174 -26.64 -21.42 11.39
N GLU A 175 -26.67 -21.04 12.66
CA GLU A 175 -27.54 -21.68 13.65
C GLU A 175 -29.02 -21.42 13.35
N VAL A 176 -29.37 -20.17 13.02
CA VAL A 176 -30.74 -19.80 12.63
C VAL A 176 -31.18 -20.61 11.41
N ALA A 177 -30.35 -20.67 10.36
CA ALA A 177 -30.65 -21.44 9.16
C ALA A 177 -30.83 -22.94 9.45
N ARG A 178 -30.04 -23.51 10.37
CA ARG A 178 -30.20 -24.91 10.81
C ARG A 178 -31.54 -25.14 11.51
N LEU A 179 -31.92 -24.26 12.44
CA LEU A 179 -33.19 -24.38 13.17
C LEU A 179 -34.40 -24.18 12.23
N GLU A 180 -34.31 -23.25 11.30
CA GLU A 180 -35.36 -23.06 10.28
C GLU A 180 -35.50 -24.28 9.38
N PHE A 181 -34.38 -24.87 8.94
CA PHE A 181 -34.42 -26.09 8.13
C PHE A 181 -35.11 -27.24 8.87
N GLN A 182 -34.77 -27.46 10.15
CA GLN A 182 -35.43 -28.48 10.99
C GLN A 182 -36.93 -28.22 11.10
N ARG A 183 -37.32 -26.98 11.38
CA ARG A 183 -38.74 -26.59 11.48
C ARG A 183 -39.51 -26.84 10.17
N ILE A 184 -38.90 -26.52 9.03
CA ILE A 184 -39.49 -26.78 7.70
C ILE A 184 -39.66 -28.28 7.48
N GLU A 185 -38.65 -29.07 7.83
CA GLU A 185 -38.67 -30.51 7.66
C GLU A 185 -39.72 -31.19 8.55
N GLU A 186 -39.83 -30.78 9.81
CA GLU A 186 -40.89 -31.23 10.73
C GLU A 186 -42.29 -30.90 10.19
N GLN A 187 -42.49 -29.67 9.68
CA GLN A 187 -43.76 -29.29 9.06
C GLN A 187 -44.08 -30.15 7.83
N ARG A 188 -43.10 -30.43 6.98
CA ARG A 188 -43.28 -31.31 5.81
C ARG A 188 -43.68 -32.72 6.23
N LEU A 189 -43.06 -33.28 7.26
CA LEU A 189 -43.40 -34.60 7.79
C LEU A 189 -44.80 -34.63 8.37
N LEU A 190 -45.19 -33.60 9.15
CA LEU A 190 -46.54 -33.47 9.69
C LEU A 190 -47.60 -33.36 8.59
N ASP A 191 -47.33 -32.57 7.54
CA ASP A 191 -48.25 -32.40 6.43
C ASP A 191 -48.39 -33.69 5.60
N LEU A 192 -47.30 -34.43 5.40
CA LEU A 192 -47.33 -35.74 4.77
C LEU A 192 -48.13 -36.75 5.59
N ALA A 193 -47.92 -36.79 6.91
CA ALA A 193 -48.69 -37.65 7.81
C ALA A 193 -50.20 -37.32 7.78
N LYS A 194 -50.56 -36.03 7.78
CA LYS A 194 -51.96 -35.59 7.63
C LYS A 194 -52.58 -36.02 6.29
N ARG A 195 -51.82 -35.95 5.19
CA ARG A 195 -52.30 -36.42 3.87
C ARG A 195 -52.56 -37.91 3.87
N LEU A 196 -51.60 -38.71 4.35
CA LEU A 196 -51.75 -40.16 4.44
C LEU A 196 -52.92 -40.56 5.34
N ALA A 197 -53.12 -39.87 6.47
CA ALA A 197 -54.26 -40.09 7.35
C ALA A 197 -55.61 -39.79 6.67
N ARG A 198 -55.68 -38.71 5.87
CA ARG A 198 -56.90 -38.38 5.09
C ARG A 198 -57.17 -39.43 4.01
N GLU A 199 -56.14 -39.86 3.28
CA GLU A 199 -56.29 -40.91 2.26
C GLU A 199 -56.72 -42.24 2.88
N ALA A 200 -56.18 -42.62 4.04
CA ALA A 200 -56.58 -43.81 4.76
C ALA A 200 -58.04 -43.72 5.24
N ALA A 201 -58.45 -42.57 5.79
CA ALA A 201 -59.83 -42.34 6.21
C ALA A 201 -60.80 -42.37 5.01
N GLU A 202 -60.42 -41.81 3.86
CA GLU A 202 -61.25 -41.84 2.65
C GLU A 202 -61.38 -43.25 2.08
N LYS A 203 -60.29 -44.06 2.10
CA LYS A 203 -60.33 -45.47 1.71
C LYS A 203 -61.25 -46.28 2.62
N ALA A 204 -61.11 -46.13 3.94
CA ALA A 204 -61.97 -46.79 4.92
C ALA A 204 -63.45 -46.42 4.71
N TRP A 205 -63.74 -45.12 4.51
CA TRP A 205 -65.11 -44.68 4.22
C TRP A 205 -65.65 -45.26 2.91
N LYS A 206 -64.83 -45.34 1.85
CA LYS A 206 -65.22 -45.98 0.58
C LYS A 206 -65.48 -47.48 0.73
N GLU A 207 -64.69 -48.17 1.55
CA GLU A 207 -64.89 -49.60 1.88
C GLU A 207 -66.21 -49.80 2.64
N GLU A 208 -66.48 -49.01 3.67
CA GLU A 208 -67.76 -49.05 4.41
C GLU A 208 -68.97 -48.76 3.50
N GLN A 209 -68.85 -47.77 2.61
CA GLN A 209 -69.90 -47.48 1.62
C GLN A 209 -70.10 -48.65 0.66
N ALA A 210 -69.01 -49.29 0.19
CA ALA A 210 -69.09 -50.45 -0.69
C ALA A 210 -69.76 -51.64 0.00
N GLU A 211 -69.44 -51.91 1.26
CA GLU A 211 -70.09 -52.95 2.08
C GLU A 211 -71.59 -52.67 2.28
N HIS A 212 -71.94 -51.43 2.62
CA HIS A 212 -73.34 -51.01 2.78
C HIS A 212 -74.11 -51.14 1.46
N MET A 213 -73.52 -50.72 0.34
CA MET A 213 -74.11 -50.87 -0.99
C MET A 213 -74.29 -52.35 -1.36
N ALA A 214 -73.31 -53.22 -1.07
CA ALA A 214 -73.43 -54.66 -1.30
C ALA A 214 -74.56 -55.29 -0.49
N MET A 215 -74.75 -54.85 0.77
CA MET A 215 -75.85 -55.30 1.61
C MET A 215 -77.22 -54.89 1.04
N LEU A 216 -77.37 -53.63 0.61
CA LEU A 216 -78.60 -53.13 -0.03
C LEU A 216 -78.90 -53.88 -1.32
N VAL A 217 -77.89 -54.14 -2.15
CA VAL A 217 -78.03 -54.93 -3.39
C VAL A 217 -78.51 -56.36 -3.08
N ARG A 218 -77.95 -57.00 -2.05
CA ARG A 218 -78.40 -58.33 -1.61
C ARG A 218 -79.86 -58.31 -1.17
N GLN A 219 -80.24 -57.36 -0.32
CA GLN A 219 -81.61 -57.24 0.18
C GLN A 219 -82.61 -56.94 -0.95
N ALA A 220 -82.25 -56.08 -1.90
CA ALA A 220 -83.07 -55.82 -3.08
C ALA A 220 -83.24 -57.06 -3.97
N GLY A 221 -82.19 -57.88 -4.11
CA GLY A 221 -82.25 -59.17 -4.79
C GLY A 221 -83.22 -60.16 -4.13
N GLU A 222 -83.11 -60.34 -2.81
CA GLU A 222 -84.00 -61.20 -2.02
C GLU A 222 -85.47 -60.73 -2.10
N ASP A 223 -85.73 -59.42 -2.05
CA ASP A 223 -87.09 -58.88 -2.17
C ASP A 223 -87.68 -59.03 -3.58
N ALA A 224 -86.85 -58.95 -4.63
CA ALA A 224 -87.28 -59.21 -6.00
C ALA A 224 -87.70 -60.67 -6.18
N GLU A 225 -86.94 -61.60 -5.62
CA GLU A 225 -87.27 -63.03 -5.61
C GLU A 225 -88.58 -63.32 -4.86
N ARG A 226 -88.80 -62.71 -3.68
CA ARG A 226 -90.07 -62.81 -2.95
C ARG A 226 -91.28 -62.31 -3.74
N ARG A 227 -91.10 -61.29 -4.59
CA ARG A 227 -92.16 -60.72 -5.43
C ARG A 227 -92.38 -61.48 -6.75
N GLY A 228 -91.61 -62.54 -7.03
CA GLY A 228 -91.72 -63.35 -8.24
C GLY A 228 -91.24 -62.64 -9.51
N VAL A 229 -90.47 -61.56 -9.37
CA VAL A 229 -89.87 -60.81 -10.50
C VAL A 229 -88.43 -61.28 -10.66
N LYS A 230 -87.98 -61.55 -11.90
CA LYS A 230 -86.58 -61.95 -12.14
C LYS A 230 -85.63 -60.89 -11.58
N SER A 231 -84.83 -61.29 -10.59
CA SER A 231 -83.73 -60.48 -10.09
C SER A 231 -82.76 -60.18 -11.23
N ILE A 232 -82.57 -58.90 -11.54
CA ILE A 232 -81.57 -58.42 -12.50
C ILE A 232 -80.15 -58.44 -11.91
N HIS A 233 -79.98 -58.93 -10.67
CA HIS A 233 -78.70 -58.92 -9.95
C HIS A 233 -78.16 -60.32 -9.64
N TRP A 234 -78.95 -61.39 -9.79
CA TRP A 234 -78.41 -62.75 -9.85
C TRP A 234 -78.01 -63.07 -11.28
N GLY A 235 -76.76 -62.76 -11.63
CA GLY A 235 -76.24 -63.04 -12.96
C GLY A 235 -74.71 -62.96 -13.05
N ARG A 236 -74.10 -64.16 -13.06
CA ARG A 236 -72.71 -64.52 -13.44
C ARG A 236 -71.57 -64.10 -12.54
#